data_AF-A0A840QG25-F1
#
_entry.id   AF-A0A840QG25-F1
#
_cell.length_a   1.000
_cell.length_b   1.000
_cell.length_c   1.000
_cell.angle_alpha   90.00
_cell.angle_beta   90.00
_cell.angle_gamma   90.00
#
_symmetry.space_group_name_H-M   'P 1'
#
loop_
_entity.id
_entity.type
_entity.pdbx_description
1 polymer ?
#
loop_
_entity_poly.entity_id
_entity_poly.type
_entity_poly.pdbx_seq_one_letter_code
_entity_poly.pdbx_strand_id
1 'polypeptide(L)'
;MDTVVLGTGRLYWDSDERRTDRYGTVCLTRATRDHTPDLVTFDAAPVGMHGHLVAVVLATRPSPHSGDWARGLYPSTPTVGEEISLGPGRLFLAASHHGNTNIGVKPDDGRDRDWLNPTALYRCHSQTVRLELPPTTQTTPAT
;
A
#
# COMPACT_ATOMS: atom_id res chain seq x y z
N MET A 1 -10.82 6.93 18.16
CA MET A 1 -11.19 6.75 16.75
C MET A 1 -10.61 5.41 16.34
N ASP A 2 -11.45 4.54 15.80
CA ASP A 2 -11.06 3.17 15.49
C ASP A 2 -10.34 3.10 14.14
N THR A 3 -9.39 2.17 14.03
CA THR A 3 -8.71 1.87 12.77
C THR A 3 -9.70 1.35 11.74
N VAL A 4 -9.68 1.90 10.52
CA VAL A 4 -10.54 1.42 9.43
C VAL A 4 -9.83 0.31 8.66
N VAL A 5 -10.45 -0.87 8.58
CA VAL A 5 -9.96 -1.96 7.72
C VAL A 5 -10.44 -1.72 6.29
N LEU A 6 -9.50 -1.57 5.36
CA LEU A 6 -9.76 -1.27 3.95
C LEU A 6 -9.96 -2.54 3.12
N GLY A 7 -9.30 -3.63 3.51
CA GLY A 7 -9.41 -4.90 2.81
C GLY A 7 -8.31 -5.88 3.20
N THR A 8 -8.38 -7.10 2.64
CA THR A 8 -7.39 -8.16 2.85
C THR A 8 -7.11 -8.87 1.54
N GLY A 9 -5.84 -9.10 1.24
CA GLY A 9 -5.41 -9.78 0.03
C GLY A 9 -3.90 -9.68 -0.15
N ARG A 10 -3.41 -10.15 -1.29
CA ARG A 10 -2.02 -9.97 -1.70
C ARG A 10 -1.80 -8.57 -2.24
N LEU A 11 -0.79 -7.88 -1.74
CA LEU A 11 -0.50 -6.50 -2.10
C LEU A 11 0.38 -6.40 -3.36
N TYR A 12 -0.08 -5.57 -4.29
CA TYR A 12 0.62 -5.19 -5.52
C TYR A 12 0.49 -3.69 -5.77
N TRP A 13 1.21 -3.18 -6.77
CA TRP A 13 1.04 -1.84 -7.32
C TRP A 13 1.23 -1.90 -8.84
N ASP A 14 0.60 -0.98 -9.56
CA ASP A 14 0.73 -0.92 -11.01
C ASP A 14 2.16 -0.52 -11.40
N SER A 15 2.68 -1.11 -12.49
CA SER A 15 4.05 -0.82 -12.96
C SER A 15 4.29 0.65 -13.26
N ASP A 16 3.22 1.38 -13.61
CA ASP A 16 3.27 2.79 -13.94
C ASP A 16 3.62 3.67 -12.72
N GLU A 17 3.29 3.20 -11.50
CA GLU A 17 3.71 3.84 -10.26
C GLU A 17 5.24 3.86 -10.13
N ARG A 18 5.89 2.77 -10.54
CA ARG A 18 7.36 2.68 -10.58
C ARG A 18 7.93 3.51 -11.73
N ARG A 19 7.32 3.45 -12.91
CA ARG A 19 7.82 4.17 -14.10
C ARG A 19 7.77 5.69 -13.94
N THR A 20 6.83 6.20 -13.16
CA THR A 20 6.66 7.63 -12.90
C THR A 20 7.28 8.09 -11.57
N ASP A 21 7.88 7.17 -10.81
CA ASP A 21 8.35 7.39 -9.43
C ASP A 21 7.27 7.93 -8.47
N ARG A 22 5.99 7.79 -8.81
CA ARG A 22 4.90 8.31 -7.99
C ARG A 22 4.69 7.44 -6.76
N TYR A 23 4.67 6.11 -6.93
CA TYR A 23 4.34 5.16 -5.87
C TYR A 23 3.13 5.59 -5.03
N GLY A 24 2.05 6.00 -5.69
CA GLY A 24 0.89 6.62 -5.04
C GLY A 24 -0.23 5.66 -4.65
N THR A 25 -0.29 4.48 -5.27
CA THR A 25 -1.40 3.55 -5.07
C THR A 25 -0.95 2.10 -4.98
N VAL A 26 -1.78 1.28 -4.35
CA VAL A 26 -1.65 -0.18 -4.25
C VAL A 26 -2.99 -0.84 -4.58
N CYS A 27 -2.95 -2.12 -4.91
CA CYS A 27 -4.14 -2.95 -5.06
C CYS A 27 -3.99 -4.26 -4.28
N LEU A 28 -5.13 -4.91 -4.02
CA LEU A 28 -5.17 -6.21 -3.35
C LEU A 28 -5.84 -7.25 -4.27
N THR A 29 -5.29 -8.46 -4.27
CA THR A 29 -5.90 -9.63 -4.94
C THR A 29 -6.10 -10.78 -3.97
N ARG A 30 -7.24 -11.44 -4.06
CA ARG A 30 -7.58 -12.68 -3.34
C ARG A 30 -7.13 -13.92 -4.10
N ALA A 31 -6.80 -13.79 -5.38
CA ALA A 31 -6.41 -14.92 -6.21
C ALA A 31 -5.16 -15.63 -5.65
N THR A 32 -5.26 -16.95 -5.55
CA THR A 32 -4.19 -17.79 -4.98
C THR A 32 -3.22 -18.31 -6.04
N ARG A 33 -3.66 -18.40 -7.31
CA ARG A 33 -2.89 -18.72 -8.53
C ARG A 33 -3.43 -17.93 -9.73
N ASP A 34 -2.54 -17.54 -10.65
CA ASP A 34 -2.86 -16.98 -11.97
C ASP A 34 -3.93 -17.87 -12.63
N HIS A 35 -5.08 -17.37 -13.07
CA HIS A 35 -5.25 -16.76 -14.39
C HIS A 35 -6.47 -15.82 -14.47
N THR A 36 -7.03 -15.42 -13.33
CA THR A 36 -8.05 -14.38 -13.28
C THR A 36 -7.82 -13.54 -12.03
N PRO A 37 -7.60 -12.22 -12.17
CA PRO A 37 -7.37 -11.38 -11.02
C PRO A 37 -8.67 -11.23 -10.22
N ASP A 38 -8.80 -11.98 -9.12
CA ASP A 38 -9.86 -11.77 -8.11
C ASP A 38 -9.43 -10.59 -7.23
N LEU A 39 -9.78 -9.39 -7.67
CA LEU A 39 -9.32 -8.14 -7.06
C LEU A 39 -10.29 -7.70 -5.97
N VAL A 40 -9.73 -7.12 -4.90
CA VAL A 40 -10.52 -6.52 -3.82
C VAL A 40 -11.02 -5.16 -4.30
N THR A 41 -12.33 -4.91 -4.17
CA THR A 41 -12.90 -3.56 -4.35
C THR A 41 -12.84 -2.78 -3.04
N PHE A 42 -12.70 -1.46 -3.16
CA PHE A 42 -12.57 -0.54 -2.02
C PHE A 42 -13.78 0.40 -1.92
N ASP A 43 -14.97 -0.09 -2.30
CA ASP A 43 -16.18 0.74 -2.44
C ASP A 43 -16.62 1.41 -1.11
N ALA A 44 -16.26 0.80 0.02
CA ALA A 44 -16.53 1.31 1.37
C ALA A 44 -15.35 2.10 1.97
N ALA A 45 -14.27 2.36 1.21
CA ALA A 45 -13.13 3.09 1.72
C ALA A 45 -13.51 4.54 2.06
N PRO A 46 -13.06 5.08 3.20
CA PRO A 46 -13.37 6.45 3.63
C PRO A 46 -12.55 7.47 2.83
N VAL A 47 -12.84 7.61 1.54
CA VAL A 47 -12.15 8.54 0.63
C VAL A 47 -12.19 9.97 1.18
N GLY A 48 -11.05 10.65 1.11
CA GLY A 48 -10.88 12.00 1.66
C GLY A 48 -10.50 12.04 3.13
N MET A 49 -10.57 10.92 3.87
CA MET A 49 -10.07 10.82 5.24
C MET A 49 -8.53 10.92 5.26
N HIS A 50 -8.00 11.68 6.21
CA HIS A 50 -6.57 11.77 6.44
C HIS A 50 -6.14 10.68 7.44
N GLY A 51 -5.05 9.99 7.15
CA GLY A 51 -4.50 8.95 8.02
C GLY A 51 -3.18 8.40 7.53
N HIS A 52 -2.72 7.31 8.14
CA HIS A 52 -1.57 6.55 7.66
C HIS A 52 -2.03 5.25 7.03
N LEU A 53 -1.67 5.00 5.77
CA LEU A 53 -1.93 3.72 5.15
C LEU A 53 -0.94 2.69 5.69
N VAL A 54 -1.45 1.62 6.29
CA VAL A 54 -0.65 0.56 6.92
C VAL A 54 -1.01 -0.79 6.31
N ALA A 55 0.01 -1.62 6.06
CA ALA A 55 -0.15 -3.01 5.67
C ALA A 55 0.24 -3.92 6.83
N VAL A 56 -0.74 -4.62 7.41
CA VAL A 56 -0.51 -5.64 8.45
C VAL A 56 -0.28 -6.98 7.78
N VAL A 57 0.90 -7.57 7.95
CA VAL A 57 1.28 -8.82 7.29
C VAL A 57 0.55 -10.00 7.92
N LEU A 58 -0.28 -10.71 7.15
CA LEU A 58 -1.01 -11.89 7.61
C LEU A 58 -0.33 -13.21 7.22
N ALA A 59 0.35 -13.23 6.07
CA ALA A 59 1.14 -14.37 5.63
C ALA A 59 2.25 -13.94 4.68
N THR A 60 3.41 -14.60 4.80
CA THR A 60 4.59 -14.28 4.02
C THR A 60 4.76 -15.23 2.83
N ARG A 61 5.38 -14.73 1.77
CA ARG A 61 5.73 -15.47 0.55
C ARG A 61 7.08 -14.97 0.01
N PRO A 62 7.85 -15.83 -0.68
CA PRO A 62 8.98 -15.36 -1.46
C PRO A 62 8.52 -14.27 -2.44
N SER A 63 9.14 -13.10 -2.38
CA SER A 63 8.85 -12.03 -3.34
C SER A 63 9.46 -12.41 -4.70
N PRO A 64 8.69 -12.41 -5.80
CA PRO A 64 9.23 -12.67 -7.13
C PRO A 64 10.01 -11.46 -7.71
N HIS A 65 9.95 -10.30 -7.05
CA HIS A 65 10.56 -9.08 -7.56
C HIS A 65 12.04 -9.04 -7.20
N SER A 66 12.92 -8.64 -8.12
CA SER A 66 14.36 -8.50 -7.86
C SER A 66 14.75 -7.18 -7.16
N GLY A 67 13.80 -6.32 -6.80
CA GLY A 67 14.06 -4.94 -6.35
C GLY A 67 14.22 -3.88 -7.45
N ASP A 68 14.52 -2.65 -7.03
CA ASP A 68 14.98 -1.54 -7.86
C ASP A 68 16.43 -1.21 -7.53
N TRP A 69 17.34 -1.73 -8.34
CA TRP A 69 18.78 -1.66 -8.09
C TRP A 69 19.33 -0.24 -8.27
N ALA A 70 18.76 0.53 -9.19
CA ALA A 70 19.15 1.93 -9.43
C ALA A 70 18.83 2.82 -8.23
N ARG A 71 17.82 2.45 -7.43
CA ARG A 71 17.39 3.16 -6.22
C ARG A 71 17.85 2.48 -4.92
N GLY A 72 18.62 1.39 -5.01
CA GLY A 72 19.05 0.61 -3.83
C GLY A 72 17.91 -0.01 -3.04
N LEU A 73 16.76 -0.25 -3.69
CA LEU A 73 15.58 -0.83 -3.05
C LEU A 73 15.57 -2.33 -3.29
N TYR A 74 15.54 -3.10 -2.20
CA TYR A 74 15.55 -4.55 -2.27
C TYR A 74 14.33 -5.10 -1.52
N PRO A 75 13.67 -6.14 -2.06
CA PRO A 75 12.66 -6.84 -1.31
C PRO A 75 13.31 -7.49 -0.10
N SER A 76 12.61 -7.45 1.02
CA SER A 76 12.95 -8.22 2.21
C SER A 76 11.69 -8.92 2.69
N THR A 77 11.83 -10.14 3.21
CA THR A 77 10.67 -10.88 3.74
C THR A 77 10.29 -10.28 5.09
N PRO A 78 9.05 -9.79 5.27
CA PRO A 78 8.60 -9.28 6.56
C PRO A 78 8.22 -10.42 7.51
N THR A 79 7.89 -10.09 8.74
CA THR A 79 7.36 -11.05 9.73
C THR A 79 5.83 -11.06 9.70
N VAL A 80 5.20 -12.21 9.96
CA VAL A 80 3.75 -12.25 10.17
C VAL A 80 3.38 -11.44 11.42
N GLY A 81 2.34 -10.61 11.31
CA GLY A 81 1.91 -9.64 12.32
C GLY A 81 2.64 -8.30 12.25
N GLU A 82 3.66 -8.15 11.40
CA GLU A 82 4.37 -6.88 11.21
C GLU A 82 3.44 -5.83 10.59
N GLU A 83 3.42 -4.64 11.19
CA GLU A 83 2.73 -3.47 10.65
C GLU A 83 3.72 -2.64 9.83
N ILE A 84 3.49 -2.55 8.52
CA ILE A 84 4.35 -1.82 7.60
C ILE A 84 3.64 -0.52 7.21
N SER A 85 4.18 0.60 7.67
CA SER A 85 3.70 1.93 7.29
C SER A 85 4.03 2.23 5.83
N LEU A 86 3.00 2.41 5.00
CA LEU A 86 3.15 2.74 3.59
C LEU A 86 3.26 4.26 3.40
N GLY A 87 2.50 5.05 4.15
CA GLY A 87 2.66 6.50 4.12
C GLY A 87 1.47 7.28 4.69
N PRO A 88 1.67 8.53 5.10
CA PRO A 88 0.60 9.44 5.49
C PRO A 88 -0.08 10.09 4.28
N GLY A 89 -1.33 10.50 4.47
CA GLY A 89 -1.98 11.47 3.62
C GLY A 89 -3.48 11.30 3.54
N ARG A 90 -4.07 11.94 2.54
CA ARG A 90 -5.49 11.86 2.25
C ARG A 90 -5.80 10.64 1.39
N LEU A 91 -6.65 9.75 1.88
CA LEU A 91 -7.05 8.53 1.18
C LEU A 91 -7.77 8.88 -0.13
N PHE A 92 -7.39 8.22 -1.22
CA PHE A 92 -8.04 8.33 -2.51
C PHE A 92 -8.11 6.98 -3.22
N LEU A 93 -9.01 6.89 -4.20
CA LEU A 93 -9.13 5.76 -5.11
C LEU A 93 -8.69 6.19 -6.51
N ALA A 94 -8.03 5.28 -7.22
CA ALA A 94 -7.65 5.47 -8.61
C ALA A 94 -8.13 4.28 -9.45
N ALA A 95 -8.43 4.53 -10.72
CA ALA A 95 -8.61 3.44 -11.67
C ALA A 95 -7.27 2.75 -11.89
N SER A 96 -7.27 1.42 -11.86
CA SER A 96 -6.16 0.58 -12.27
C SER A 96 -6.22 0.30 -13.77
N HIS A 97 -5.08 -0.02 -14.34
CA HIS A 97 -4.96 -0.50 -15.72
C HIS A 97 -5.67 -1.84 -15.96
N HIS A 98 -5.94 -2.61 -14.90
CA HIS A 98 -6.65 -3.89 -14.98
C HIS A 98 -8.18 -3.76 -14.81
N GLY A 99 -8.72 -2.54 -14.83
CA GLY A 99 -10.17 -2.29 -14.75
C GLY A 99 -10.74 -2.34 -13.33
N ASN A 100 -9.89 -2.34 -12.31
CA ASN A 100 -10.25 -2.34 -10.89
C ASN A 100 -9.86 -1.02 -10.21
N THR A 101 -10.06 -0.97 -8.88
CA THR A 101 -9.75 0.20 -8.06
C THR A 101 -8.45 -0.02 -7.30
N ASN A 102 -7.50 0.90 -7.46
CA ASN A 102 -6.35 1.02 -6.57
C ASN A 102 -6.70 1.98 -5.43
N ILE A 103 -6.06 1.79 -4.29
CA ILE A 103 -6.18 2.65 -3.12
C ILE A 103 -4.84 3.28 -2.79
N GLY A 104 -4.83 4.54 -2.38
CA GLY A 104 -3.61 5.27 -2.10
C GLY A 104 -3.84 6.40 -1.12
N VAL A 105 -2.74 7.06 -0.72
CA VAL A 105 -2.79 8.31 0.02
C VAL A 105 -2.05 9.40 -0.74
N LYS A 106 -2.64 10.59 -0.79
CA LYS A 106 -2.00 11.79 -1.32
C LYS A 106 -1.37 12.55 -0.14
N PRO A 107 -0.05 12.75 -0.12
CA PRO A 107 0.62 13.49 0.94
C PRO A 107 0.25 14.98 0.85
N ASP A 108 0.21 15.64 2.02
CA ASP A 108 -0.12 17.07 2.14
C ASP A 108 1.13 17.98 2.10
N ASP A 109 2.33 17.41 1.91
CA ASP A 109 3.63 18.10 1.90
C ASP A 109 4.04 18.64 0.52
N GLY A 110 3.20 18.45 -0.51
CA GLY A 110 3.43 18.95 -1.86
C GLY A 110 4.40 18.13 -2.71
N ARG A 111 4.92 16.99 -2.23
CA ARG A 111 5.78 16.13 -3.05
C ARG A 111 5.02 15.52 -4.23
N ASP A 112 5.70 15.38 -5.36
CA ASP A 112 5.17 14.82 -6.60
C ASP A 112 5.54 13.34 -6.80
N ARG A 113 6.46 12.82 -5.97
CA ARG A 113 7.02 11.46 -6.04
C ARG A 113 6.97 10.77 -4.69
N ASP A 114 7.10 9.44 -4.72
CA ASP A 114 7.20 8.57 -3.55
C ASP A 114 6.11 8.86 -2.48
N TRP A 115 4.86 8.99 -2.95
CA TRP A 115 3.71 9.26 -2.08
C TRP A 115 3.52 8.17 -1.02
N LEU A 116 3.79 6.92 -1.38
CA LEU A 116 4.05 5.82 -0.45
C LEU A 116 5.55 5.54 -0.41
N ASN A 117 6.02 5.05 0.73
CA ASN A 117 7.40 4.64 0.99
C ASN A 117 7.78 3.44 0.08
N PRO A 118 8.66 3.62 -0.91
CA PRO A 118 9.03 2.55 -1.84
C PRO A 118 9.68 1.36 -1.14
N THR A 119 10.52 1.59 -0.12
CA THR A 119 11.13 0.51 0.67
C THR A 119 10.07 -0.34 1.35
N ALA A 120 9.04 0.28 1.90
CA ALA A 120 7.90 -0.41 2.50
C ALA A 120 7.12 -1.23 1.46
N LEU A 121 6.88 -0.65 0.27
CA LEU A 121 6.21 -1.34 -0.84
C LEU A 121 6.98 -2.59 -1.28
N TYR A 122 8.30 -2.48 -1.50
CA TYR A 122 9.13 -3.62 -1.87
C TYR A 122 9.13 -4.73 -0.81
N ARG A 123 8.98 -4.37 0.46
CA ARG A 123 8.90 -5.31 1.59
C ARG A 123 7.54 -6.02 1.66
N CYS A 124 6.44 -5.36 1.34
CA CYS A 124 5.10 -5.96 1.38
C CYS A 124 4.60 -6.52 0.03
N HIS A 125 5.39 -6.39 -1.04
CA HIS A 125 5.05 -6.92 -2.36
C HIS A 125 4.75 -8.43 -2.33
N SER A 126 3.64 -8.82 -2.94
CA SER A 126 3.14 -10.21 -3.02
C SER A 126 2.86 -10.88 -1.66
N GLN A 127 3.00 -10.16 -0.55
CA GLN A 127 2.64 -10.64 0.78
C GLN A 127 1.13 -10.58 0.96
N THR A 128 0.57 -11.50 1.75
CA THR A 128 -0.85 -11.40 2.12
C THR A 128 -0.96 -10.46 3.30
N VAL A 129 -1.70 -9.37 3.13
CA VAL A 129 -1.82 -8.30 4.12
C VAL A 129 -3.28 -7.93 4.37
N ARG A 130 -3.53 -7.35 5.53
CA ARG A 130 -4.71 -6.51 5.80
C ARG A 130 -4.29 -5.05 5.65
N LEU A 131 -4.96 -4.32 4.76
CA LEU A 131 -4.76 -2.88 4.64
C LEU A 131 -5.64 -2.16 5.64
N GLU A 132 -5.04 -1.20 6.33
CA GLU A 132 -5.66 -0.42 7.40
C GLU A 132 -5.36 1.06 7.21
N LEU A 133 -6.29 1.90 7.70
CA LEU A 133 -6.13 3.33 7.85
C LEU A 133 -6.31 3.70 9.33
N PRO A 134 -5.27 3.54 10.17
CA PRO A 134 -5.26 4.12 11.49
C PRO A 134 -5.41 5.66 11.43
N PRO A 135 -6.10 6.26 12.42
CA PRO A 135 -6.16 7.71 12.54
C PRO A 135 -4.77 8.28 12.77
N THR A 136 -4.47 9.45 12.19
CA THR A 136 -3.26 10.21 12.53
C THR A 136 -3.30 10.57 14.01
N THR A 137 -2.49 9.91 14.83
CA THR A 137 -2.17 10.44 16.16
C THR A 137 -1.36 11.72 15.96
N GLN A 138 -1.96 12.87 16.25
CA GLN A 138 -1.20 14.11 16.42
C GLN A 138 -0.23 13.90 17.59
N THR A 139 1.03 13.62 17.28
CA THR A 139 2.10 13.79 18.27
C THR A 139 2.23 15.28 18.50
N THR A 140 1.64 15.80 19.58
CA THR A 140 1.90 17.16 20.05
C THR A 140 3.40 17.27 20.32
N PRO A 141 4.14 18.23 19.74
CA PRO A 141 5.52 18.43 20.12
C PRO A 141 5.56 18.85 21.59
N ALA A 142 6.39 18.15 22.38
CA ALA A 142 6.70 18.56 23.74
C ALA A 142 7.32 19.97 23.68
N THR A 143 6.75 20.88 24.47
CA THR A 143 7.19 22.28 24.61
C THR A 143 8.54 22.36 25.30
#